data_AF-A0A6C0DSA0-F1
#
_entry.id   AF-A0A6C0DSA0-F1
#
_cell.length_a   1.000
_cell.length_b   1.000
_cell.length_c   1.000
_cell.angle_alpha   90.00
_cell.angle_beta   90.00
_cell.angle_gamma   90.00
#
_symmetry.space_group_name_H-M   'P 1'
#
loop_
_entity.id
_entity.type
_entity.pdbx_description
1 polymer ?
#
loop_
_entity_poly.entity_id
_entity_poly.type
_entity_poly.pdbx_seq_one_letter_code
_entity_poly.pdbx_strand_id
1 'polypeptide(L)'
;MDDFNVGSLHESKNEWGARLLTIMTPLIIEGFKSIFEEANKLCRENNETDKYLMTFQNFVSRIPKWNPTIIENERKRICDRSGCGYLEDLVTCVHIIQLKLLTAMRAGNKQKKIDINIPKLDDFIHKTYIHVARKVYKNVYLFEIDIPPLQMQKNHRELEVIVQECILNAVRESIPVENILRAYMDESVEEDVVEEIKEQFIETPKEKEENEINTKVEELIVKQEAGRLSFNNVDLVKDSNNNVEVVNAPKDVDVLEQISVLRNEQRRLESSEDDDSNERLQISEQSVDLGPMDVHVIDPPGVELLPDLLIDDIEVLV
;
A
#
# COMPACT_ATOMS: atom_id res chain seq x y z
N MET A 1 7.86 0.71 11.42
CA MET A 1 7.95 -0.14 10.21
C MET A 1 7.83 0.77 9.01
N ASP A 2 8.80 0.70 8.10
CA ASP A 2 9.00 1.68 7.02
C ASP A 2 8.13 1.43 5.79
N ASP A 3 6.82 1.25 5.99
CA ASP A 3 5.84 0.94 4.93
C ASP A 3 5.61 2.09 3.92
N PHE A 4 6.40 3.17 4.02
CA PHE A 4 6.29 4.41 3.25
C PHE A 4 7.60 4.85 2.58
N ASN A 5 8.58 3.95 2.38
CA ASN A 5 9.70 4.28 1.51
C ASN A 5 9.18 4.57 0.08
N VAL A 6 9.24 5.85 -0.32
CA VAL A 6 8.74 6.37 -1.59
C VAL A 6 9.38 5.65 -2.79
N GLY A 7 10.61 5.18 -2.67
CA GLY A 7 11.27 4.35 -3.69
C GLY A 7 10.55 3.02 -3.93
N SER A 8 10.22 2.28 -2.87
CA SER A 8 9.50 1.01 -2.94
C SER A 8 8.08 1.17 -3.49
N LEU A 9 7.40 2.27 -3.13
CA LEU A 9 6.10 2.62 -3.72
C LEU A 9 6.19 2.93 -5.22
N HIS A 10 7.26 3.60 -5.67
CA HIS A 10 7.52 3.86 -7.09
C HIS A 10 7.82 2.58 -7.88
N GLU A 11 8.65 1.69 -7.34
CA GLU A 11 8.97 0.39 -7.94
C GLU A 11 7.72 -0.50 -8.05
N SER A 12 6.97 -0.63 -6.95
CA SER A 12 5.69 -1.33 -6.91
C SER A 12 4.72 -0.78 -7.96
N LYS A 13 4.57 0.55 -8.04
CA LYS A 13 3.72 1.19 -9.06
C LYS A 13 4.12 0.81 -10.49
N ASN A 14 5.42 0.76 -10.77
CA ASN A 14 5.93 0.44 -12.09
C ASN A 14 5.66 -1.03 -12.45
N GLU A 15 5.89 -1.97 -11.53
CA GLU A 15 5.63 -3.40 -11.75
C GLU A 15 4.14 -3.69 -11.96
N TRP A 16 3.29 -3.28 -11.01
CA TRP A 16 1.84 -3.51 -11.11
C TRP A 16 1.21 -2.74 -12.28
N GLY A 17 1.72 -1.55 -12.59
CA GLY A 17 1.33 -0.76 -13.77
C GLY A 17 1.72 -1.41 -15.09
N ALA A 18 2.95 -1.93 -15.21
CA ALA A 18 3.43 -2.64 -16.40
C ALA A 18 2.67 -3.95 -16.62
N ARG A 19 2.39 -4.69 -15.54
CA ARG A 19 1.55 -5.90 -15.57
C ARG A 19 0.13 -5.61 -16.03
N LEU A 20 -0.50 -4.54 -15.51
CA LEU A 20 -1.82 -4.09 -15.96
C LEU A 20 -1.81 -3.73 -17.45
N LEU A 21 -0.80 -3.00 -17.93
CA LEU A 21 -0.67 -2.64 -19.34
C LEU A 21 -0.51 -3.88 -20.24
N THR A 22 0.35 -4.83 -19.88
CA THR A 22 0.59 -6.05 -20.65
C THR A 22 -0.67 -6.90 -20.79
N ILE A 23 -1.52 -6.97 -19.76
CA ILE A 23 -2.79 -7.70 -19.79
C ILE A 23 -3.87 -6.91 -20.56
N MET A 24 -4.08 -5.63 -20.24
CA MET A 24 -5.20 -4.85 -20.77
C MET A 24 -5.02 -4.42 -22.23
N THR A 25 -3.80 -4.06 -22.65
CA THR A 25 -3.54 -3.54 -24.01
C THR A 25 -4.05 -4.46 -25.12
N PRO A 26 -3.69 -5.76 -25.19
CA PRO A 26 -4.17 -6.64 -26.25
C PRO A 26 -5.69 -6.85 -26.23
N LEU A 27 -6.30 -6.91 -25.03
CA LEU A 27 -7.74 -7.15 -24.85
C LEU A 27 -8.59 -5.94 -25.28
N ILE A 28 -8.11 -4.72 -25.02
CA ILE A 28 -8.73 -3.48 -25.51
C ILE A 28 -8.60 -3.39 -27.04
N ILE A 29 -7.42 -3.68 -27.60
CA ILE A 29 -7.20 -3.71 -29.06
C ILE A 29 -8.14 -4.71 -29.74
N GLU A 30 -8.34 -5.89 -29.14
CA GLU A 30 -9.28 -6.89 -29.63
C GLU A 30 -10.72 -6.36 -29.69
N GLY A 31 -11.18 -5.65 -28.64
CA GLY A 31 -12.51 -5.03 -28.65
C GLY A 31 -12.68 -4.00 -29.78
N PHE A 32 -11.67 -3.16 -30.03
CA PHE A 32 -11.70 -2.24 -31.18
C PHE A 32 -11.64 -2.96 -32.53
N LYS A 33 -10.93 -4.10 -32.64
CA LYS A 33 -10.97 -4.95 -33.84
C LYS A 33 -12.35 -5.56 -34.07
N SER A 34 -13.03 -6.06 -33.03
CA SER A 34 -14.42 -6.56 -33.13
C SER A 34 -15.37 -5.48 -33.65
N ILE A 35 -15.29 -4.26 -33.11
CA ILE A 35 -16.11 -3.10 -33.54
C ILE A 35 -15.82 -2.74 -35.02
N PHE A 36 -14.55 -2.87 -35.44
CA PHE A 36 -14.16 -2.63 -36.83
C PHE A 36 -14.67 -3.72 -37.79
N GLU A 37 -14.58 -4.99 -37.40
CA GLU A 37 -15.10 -6.13 -38.17
C GLU A 37 -16.63 -6.03 -38.37
N GLU A 38 -17.36 -5.63 -37.33
CA GLU A 38 -18.80 -5.33 -37.42
C GLU A 38 -19.10 -4.16 -38.38
N ALA A 39 -18.32 -3.06 -38.30
CA ALA A 39 -18.47 -1.92 -39.20
C ALA A 39 -18.21 -2.29 -40.67
N ASN A 40 -17.15 -3.07 -40.92
CA ASN A 40 -16.79 -3.58 -42.25
C ASN A 40 -17.86 -4.53 -42.79
N LYS A 41 -18.39 -5.43 -41.95
CA LYS A 41 -19.49 -6.34 -42.31
C LYS A 41 -20.74 -5.55 -42.73
N LEU A 42 -21.15 -4.55 -41.94
CA LEU A 42 -22.30 -3.69 -42.26
C LEU A 42 -22.10 -2.91 -43.58
N CYS A 43 -20.89 -2.41 -43.83
CA CYS A 43 -20.56 -1.76 -45.11
C CYS A 43 -20.63 -2.72 -46.31
N ARG A 44 -20.20 -3.98 -46.14
CA ARG A 44 -20.33 -5.03 -47.17
C ARG A 44 -21.79 -5.39 -47.45
N GLU A 45 -22.61 -5.55 -46.41
CA GLU A 45 -24.04 -5.84 -46.54
C GLU A 45 -24.81 -4.71 -47.26
N ASN A 46 -24.42 -3.45 -47.04
CA ASN A 46 -25.03 -2.28 -47.68
C ASN A 46 -24.42 -1.89 -49.04
N ASN A 47 -23.42 -2.63 -49.54
CA ASN A 47 -22.62 -2.28 -50.74
C ASN A 47 -21.91 -0.91 -50.67
N GLU A 48 -21.60 -0.42 -49.46
CA GLU A 48 -20.87 0.83 -49.23
C GLU A 48 -19.46 0.54 -48.68
N THR A 49 -18.69 -0.28 -49.40
CA THR A 49 -17.34 -0.73 -48.98
C THR A 49 -16.42 0.43 -48.65
N ASP A 50 -16.44 1.49 -49.46
CA ASP A 50 -15.50 2.61 -49.38
C ASP A 50 -15.72 3.49 -48.13
N LYS A 51 -16.88 3.35 -47.47
CA LYS A 51 -17.24 4.12 -46.27
C LYS A 51 -16.90 3.41 -44.95
N TYR A 52 -16.24 2.25 -45.00
CA TYR A 52 -15.93 1.43 -43.81
C TYR A 52 -15.28 2.21 -42.65
N LEU A 53 -14.31 3.09 -42.95
CA LEU A 53 -13.67 3.96 -41.94
C LEU A 53 -14.64 4.97 -41.31
N MET A 54 -15.57 5.52 -42.10
CA MET A 54 -16.58 6.46 -41.62
C MET A 54 -17.65 5.75 -40.77
N THR A 55 -18.04 4.53 -41.14
CA THR A 55 -18.92 3.67 -40.33
C THR A 55 -18.24 3.28 -39.01
N PHE A 56 -16.95 2.94 -39.03
CA PHE A 56 -16.17 2.70 -37.83
C PHE A 56 -16.08 3.95 -36.93
N GLN A 57 -15.82 5.14 -37.48
CA GLN A 57 -15.91 6.41 -36.73
C GLN A 57 -17.27 6.60 -36.06
N ASN A 58 -18.36 6.28 -36.77
CA ASN A 58 -19.72 6.36 -36.24
C ASN A 58 -20.01 5.35 -35.12
N PHE A 59 -19.31 4.22 -35.08
CA PHE A 59 -19.39 3.26 -33.97
C PHE A 59 -18.52 3.71 -32.78
N VAL A 60 -17.28 4.14 -33.05
CA VAL A 60 -16.37 4.68 -32.02
C VAL A 60 -16.97 5.89 -31.29
N SER A 61 -17.71 6.75 -32.00
CA SER A 61 -18.40 7.90 -31.38
C SER A 61 -19.55 7.52 -30.44
N ARG A 62 -20.04 6.26 -30.49
CA ARG A 62 -21.10 5.74 -29.60
C ARG A 62 -20.57 5.13 -28.30
N ILE A 63 -19.27 4.83 -28.22
CA ILE A 63 -18.63 4.21 -27.03
C ILE A 63 -18.91 4.98 -25.71
N PRO A 64 -18.87 6.34 -25.67
CA PRO A 64 -19.22 7.09 -24.46
C PRO A 64 -20.70 6.98 -24.05
N LYS A 65 -21.56 6.40 -24.89
CA LYS A 65 -23.01 6.23 -24.67
C LYS A 65 -23.42 4.76 -24.54
N TRP A 66 -22.47 3.87 -24.26
CA TRP A 66 -22.76 2.46 -24.01
C TRP A 66 -23.70 2.26 -22.81
N ASN A 67 -24.58 1.26 -22.93
CA ASN A 67 -25.43 0.80 -21.84
C ASN A 67 -24.58 0.00 -20.84
N PRO A 68 -24.80 0.11 -19.51
CA PRO A 68 -24.23 -0.79 -18.51
C PRO A 68 -24.21 -2.29 -18.87
N THR A 69 -25.22 -2.79 -19.59
CA THR A 69 -25.22 -4.20 -20.06
C THR A 69 -24.13 -4.52 -21.09
N ILE A 70 -23.76 -3.57 -21.94
CA ILE A 70 -22.66 -3.70 -22.89
C ILE A 70 -21.33 -3.68 -22.13
N ILE A 71 -21.19 -2.79 -21.15
CA ILE A 71 -19.99 -2.65 -20.32
C ILE A 71 -19.73 -3.93 -19.50
N GLU A 72 -20.78 -4.52 -18.91
CA GLU A 72 -20.67 -5.78 -18.15
C GLU A 72 -20.32 -6.99 -19.06
N ASN A 73 -20.86 -7.05 -20.28
CA ASN A 73 -20.48 -8.07 -21.25
C ASN A 73 -19.03 -7.90 -21.75
N GLU A 74 -18.60 -6.66 -21.94
CA GLU A 74 -17.23 -6.28 -22.30
C GLU A 74 -16.24 -6.67 -21.19
N ARG A 75 -16.57 -6.32 -19.94
CA ARG A 75 -15.81 -6.70 -18.75
C ARG A 75 -15.69 -8.21 -18.59
N LYS A 76 -16.77 -8.97 -18.84
CA LYS A 76 -16.72 -10.45 -18.89
C LYS A 76 -15.76 -10.95 -19.98
N ARG A 77 -15.86 -10.46 -21.22
CA ARG A 77 -14.93 -10.86 -22.30
C ARG A 77 -13.47 -10.62 -21.91
N ILE A 78 -13.18 -9.47 -21.28
CA ILE A 78 -11.85 -9.11 -20.81
C ILE A 78 -11.39 -10.07 -19.70
N CYS A 79 -12.21 -10.33 -18.68
CA CYS A 79 -11.88 -11.30 -17.63
C CYS A 79 -11.62 -12.69 -18.20
N ASP A 80 -12.54 -13.22 -19.02
CA ASP A 80 -12.46 -14.57 -19.59
C ASP A 80 -11.23 -14.74 -20.50
N ARG A 81 -10.93 -13.76 -21.36
CA ARG A 81 -9.76 -13.82 -22.27
C ARG A 81 -8.43 -13.47 -21.59
N SER A 82 -8.45 -12.70 -20.51
CA SER A 82 -7.21 -12.36 -19.77
C SER A 82 -6.59 -13.56 -19.05
N GLY A 83 -7.39 -14.60 -18.74
CA GLY A 83 -6.98 -15.67 -17.82
C GLY A 83 -6.69 -15.18 -16.39
N CYS A 84 -7.06 -13.94 -16.06
CA CYS A 84 -6.68 -13.24 -14.85
C CYS A 84 -7.87 -13.08 -13.90
N GLY A 85 -8.08 -14.07 -13.02
CA GLY A 85 -9.17 -14.03 -12.02
C GLY A 85 -9.07 -12.90 -11.00
N TYR A 86 -7.89 -12.28 -10.86
CA TYR A 86 -7.59 -11.18 -9.94
C TYR A 86 -7.48 -9.82 -10.65
N LEU A 87 -8.05 -9.66 -11.86
CA LEU A 87 -7.97 -8.41 -12.63
C LEU A 87 -8.58 -7.21 -11.85
N GLU A 88 -9.66 -7.45 -11.12
CA GLU A 88 -10.32 -6.44 -10.27
C GLU A 88 -9.43 -6.02 -9.10
N ASP A 89 -8.77 -6.99 -8.44
CA ASP A 89 -7.80 -6.74 -7.37
C ASP A 89 -6.54 -6.04 -7.91
N LEU A 90 -6.08 -6.39 -9.12
CA LEU A 90 -4.94 -5.75 -9.79
C LEU A 90 -5.22 -4.28 -10.08
N VAL A 91 -6.39 -3.97 -10.66
CA VAL A 91 -6.83 -2.59 -10.90
C VAL A 91 -6.94 -1.84 -9.56
N THR A 92 -7.55 -2.45 -8.55
CA THR A 92 -7.67 -1.89 -7.20
C THR A 92 -6.30 -1.62 -6.56
N CYS A 93 -5.36 -2.55 -6.67
CA CYS A 93 -3.99 -2.43 -6.17
C CYS A 93 -3.25 -1.24 -6.82
N VAL A 94 -3.32 -1.11 -8.15
CA VAL A 94 -2.71 0.02 -8.88
C VAL A 94 -3.31 1.36 -8.42
N HIS A 95 -4.63 1.44 -8.21
CA HIS A 95 -5.27 2.64 -7.66
C HIS A 95 -4.80 2.94 -6.24
N ILE A 96 -4.76 1.94 -5.34
CA ILE A 96 -4.28 2.10 -3.95
C ILE A 96 -2.82 2.55 -3.91
N ILE A 97 -1.94 1.99 -4.74
CA ILE A 97 -0.52 2.39 -4.79
C ILE A 97 -0.38 3.83 -5.30
N GLN A 98 -1.10 4.21 -6.36
CA GLN A 98 -1.04 5.57 -6.89
C GLN A 98 -1.64 6.60 -5.92
N LEU A 99 -2.64 6.19 -5.13
CA LEU A 99 -3.22 6.97 -4.04
C LEU A 99 -2.22 7.14 -2.89
N LYS A 100 -1.63 6.04 -2.41
CA LYS A 100 -0.56 6.05 -1.40
C LYS A 100 0.60 6.96 -1.83
N LEU A 101 1.03 6.89 -3.09
CA LEU A 101 2.09 7.73 -3.63
C LEU A 101 1.76 9.24 -3.55
N LEU A 102 0.53 9.63 -3.90
CA LEU A 102 0.08 11.02 -3.80
C LEU A 102 -0.04 11.48 -2.34
N THR A 103 -0.48 10.59 -1.44
CA THR A 103 -0.59 10.91 0.00
C THR A 103 0.75 10.90 0.73
N ALA A 104 1.77 10.21 0.20
CA ALA A 104 3.11 10.11 0.78
C ALA A 104 3.95 11.38 0.56
N MET A 105 3.66 12.16 -0.50
CA MET A 105 4.37 13.43 -0.77
C MET A 105 3.87 14.61 0.10
N ARG A 106 3.33 14.35 1.28
CA ARG A 106 2.72 15.37 2.13
C ARG A 106 3.74 16.06 3.04
N ALA A 107 3.63 17.38 3.16
CA ALA A 107 4.51 18.22 4.00
C ALA A 107 4.13 18.32 5.50
N GLY A 108 3.14 17.58 6.00
CA GLY A 108 2.62 17.70 7.37
C GLY A 108 2.67 16.39 8.18
N ASN A 109 2.61 16.48 9.52
CA ASN A 109 2.87 15.35 10.44
C ASN A 109 1.65 14.49 10.87
N LYS A 110 0.43 15.03 11.01
CA LYS A 110 -0.75 14.27 11.50
C LYS A 110 -1.48 13.50 10.40
N GLN A 111 -1.47 12.16 10.35
CA GLN A 111 -2.15 11.40 9.27
C GLN A 111 -3.66 11.71 9.21
N LYS A 112 -4.12 12.45 8.19
CA LYS A 112 -5.56 12.62 7.90
C LYS A 112 -6.06 11.35 7.19
N LYS A 113 -7.08 10.69 7.71
CA LYS A 113 -7.79 9.62 6.99
C LYS A 113 -8.56 10.26 5.83
N ILE A 114 -8.22 9.91 4.60
CA ILE A 114 -8.95 10.38 3.41
C ILE A 114 -9.72 9.19 2.85
N ASP A 115 -11.02 9.14 3.09
CA ASP A 115 -11.91 8.11 2.54
C ASP A 115 -12.12 8.39 1.05
N ILE A 116 -11.40 7.65 0.21
CA ILE A 116 -11.47 7.78 -1.25
C ILE A 116 -12.12 6.53 -1.82
N ASN A 117 -13.24 6.74 -2.52
CA ASN A 117 -13.97 5.66 -3.17
C ASN A 117 -13.14 5.06 -4.30
N ILE A 118 -12.97 3.74 -4.27
CA ILE A 118 -12.21 3.00 -5.29
C ILE A 118 -13.14 2.79 -6.50
N PRO A 119 -12.71 3.12 -7.74
CA PRO A 119 -13.52 2.90 -8.93
C PRO A 119 -13.84 1.42 -9.13
N LYS A 120 -15.07 1.11 -9.56
CA LYS A 120 -15.41 -0.25 -9.99
C LYS A 120 -14.68 -0.62 -11.27
N LEU A 121 -14.44 -1.92 -11.48
CA LEU A 121 -13.81 -2.42 -12.70
C LEU A 121 -14.59 -2.02 -13.96
N ASP A 122 -15.93 -2.04 -13.91
CA ASP A 122 -16.80 -1.66 -15.01
C ASP A 122 -16.61 -0.19 -15.43
N ASP A 123 -16.59 0.71 -14.45
CA ASP A 123 -16.38 2.15 -14.65
C ASP A 123 -14.96 2.43 -15.20
N PHE A 124 -13.96 1.71 -14.70
CA PHE A 124 -12.58 1.80 -15.16
C PHE A 124 -12.41 1.31 -16.61
N ILE A 125 -13.03 0.19 -16.97
CA ILE A 125 -13.03 -0.34 -18.33
C ILE A 125 -13.75 0.63 -19.28
N HIS A 126 -14.93 1.13 -18.91
CA HIS A 126 -15.68 2.08 -19.74
C HIS A 126 -14.90 3.38 -19.94
N LYS A 127 -14.30 3.93 -18.89
CA LYS A 127 -13.44 5.12 -18.96
C LYS A 127 -12.24 4.89 -19.88
N THR A 128 -11.55 3.74 -19.74
CA THR A 128 -10.45 3.35 -20.62
C THR A 128 -10.89 3.31 -22.09
N TYR A 129 -12.04 2.69 -22.38
CA TYR A 129 -12.63 2.67 -23.72
C TYR A 129 -12.94 4.06 -24.25
N ILE A 130 -13.43 4.99 -23.42
CA ILE A 130 -13.67 6.38 -23.82
C ILE A 130 -12.36 7.10 -24.19
N HIS A 131 -11.27 6.90 -23.44
CA HIS A 131 -9.98 7.51 -23.78
C HIS A 131 -9.42 6.97 -25.10
N VAL A 132 -9.43 5.65 -25.29
CA VAL A 132 -8.98 5.02 -26.54
C VAL A 132 -9.86 5.46 -27.71
N ALA A 133 -11.18 5.48 -27.54
CA ALA A 133 -12.12 5.93 -28.57
C ALA A 133 -11.81 7.36 -29.06
N ARG A 134 -11.49 8.29 -28.15
CA ARG A 134 -11.13 9.68 -28.50
C ARG A 134 -9.82 9.78 -29.31
N LYS A 135 -8.86 8.89 -29.10
CA LYS A 135 -7.60 8.84 -29.87
C LYS A 135 -7.80 8.11 -31.19
N VAL A 136 -8.43 6.93 -31.18
CA VAL A 136 -8.75 6.13 -32.38
C VAL A 136 -9.63 6.93 -33.35
N TYR A 137 -10.61 7.70 -32.88
CA TYR A 137 -11.44 8.56 -33.73
C TYR A 137 -10.64 9.62 -34.52
N LYS A 138 -9.51 10.07 -33.99
CA LYS A 138 -8.57 10.97 -34.69
C LYS A 138 -7.65 10.19 -35.63
N ASN A 139 -7.19 9.02 -35.19
CA ASN A 139 -6.19 8.19 -35.88
C ASN A 139 -6.84 6.97 -36.56
N VAL A 140 -7.86 7.21 -37.39
CA VAL A 140 -8.68 6.12 -37.98
C VAL A 140 -7.96 5.36 -39.09
N TYR A 141 -6.97 6.00 -39.72
CA TYR A 141 -6.07 5.38 -40.69
C TYR A 141 -5.32 4.15 -40.13
N LEU A 142 -5.24 3.99 -38.80
CA LEU A 142 -4.66 2.80 -38.16
C LEU A 142 -5.44 1.50 -38.50
N PHE A 143 -6.70 1.63 -38.94
CA PHE A 143 -7.59 0.54 -39.36
C PHE A 143 -7.82 0.50 -40.88
N GLU A 144 -6.96 1.13 -41.67
CA GLU A 144 -7.02 1.08 -43.14
C GLU A 144 -6.73 -0.34 -43.67
N ILE A 145 -7.53 -0.77 -44.65
CA ILE A 145 -7.41 -2.07 -45.35
C ILE A 145 -6.53 -1.87 -46.61
N ASP A 146 -5.93 -2.95 -47.11
CA ASP A 146 -5.11 -2.99 -48.34
C ASP A 146 -3.78 -2.19 -48.29
N ILE A 147 -3.27 -1.93 -47.08
CA ILE A 147 -1.94 -1.34 -46.85
C ILE A 147 -0.81 -2.40 -46.88
N PRO A 148 0.44 -2.01 -47.21
CA PRO A 148 1.58 -2.93 -47.18
C PRO A 148 1.79 -3.58 -45.79
N PRO A 149 2.22 -4.86 -45.69
CA PRO A 149 2.35 -5.56 -44.40
C PRO A 149 3.24 -4.84 -43.37
N LEU A 150 4.31 -4.18 -43.82
CA LEU A 150 5.18 -3.35 -42.98
C LEU A 150 4.43 -2.15 -42.39
N GLN A 151 3.53 -1.54 -43.14
CA GLN A 151 2.71 -0.43 -42.65
C GLN A 151 1.64 -0.93 -41.67
N MET A 152 1.04 -2.09 -41.93
CA MET A 152 0.11 -2.73 -40.99
C MET A 152 0.80 -3.03 -39.64
N GLN A 153 2.04 -3.50 -39.65
CA GLN A 153 2.82 -3.73 -38.42
C GLN A 153 3.14 -2.41 -37.68
N LYS A 154 3.49 -1.34 -38.40
CA LYS A 154 3.69 0.00 -37.82
C LYS A 154 2.42 0.56 -37.20
N ASN A 155 1.29 0.50 -37.92
CA ASN A 155 -0.02 0.93 -37.44
C ASN A 155 -0.44 0.13 -36.18
N HIS A 156 -0.17 -1.18 -36.14
CA HIS A 156 -0.45 -2.01 -34.96
C HIS A 156 0.40 -1.59 -33.75
N ARG A 157 1.69 -1.32 -33.95
CA ARG A 157 2.57 -0.79 -32.90
C ARG A 157 2.18 0.60 -32.41
N GLU A 158 1.74 1.48 -33.31
CA GLU A 158 1.23 2.80 -32.94
C GLU A 158 -0.08 2.69 -32.14
N LEU A 159 -0.97 1.78 -32.53
CA LEU A 159 -2.20 1.47 -31.79
C LEU A 159 -1.91 0.92 -30.37
N GLU A 160 -0.92 0.04 -30.21
CA GLU A 160 -0.45 -0.42 -28.89
C GLU A 160 -0.03 0.76 -27.98
N VAL A 161 0.82 1.66 -28.50
CA VAL A 161 1.31 2.81 -27.74
C VAL A 161 0.17 3.76 -27.36
N ILE A 162 -0.77 4.02 -28.28
CA ILE A 162 -1.97 4.84 -28.02
C ILE A 162 -2.83 4.21 -26.92
N VAL A 163 -3.05 2.90 -26.96
CA VAL A 163 -3.86 2.18 -25.96
C VAL A 163 -3.16 2.21 -24.59
N GLN A 164 -1.84 1.99 -24.53
CA GLN A 164 -1.06 2.08 -23.30
C GLN A 164 -1.13 3.50 -22.67
N GLU A 165 -0.98 4.55 -23.49
CA GLU A 165 -1.13 5.94 -23.04
C GLU A 165 -2.53 6.19 -22.46
N CYS A 166 -3.58 5.66 -23.11
CA CYS A 166 -4.96 5.81 -22.67
C CYS A 166 -5.26 5.08 -21.35
N ILE A 167 -4.71 3.88 -21.15
CA ILE A 167 -4.86 3.13 -19.89
C ILE A 167 -4.21 3.93 -18.75
N LEU A 168 -2.98 4.44 -18.94
CA LEU A 168 -2.30 5.26 -17.94
C LEU A 168 -3.05 6.57 -17.64
N ASN A 169 -3.66 7.21 -18.64
CA ASN A 169 -4.49 8.39 -18.44
C ASN A 169 -5.78 8.06 -17.68
N ALA A 170 -6.42 6.92 -17.97
CA ALA A 170 -7.60 6.46 -17.22
C ALA A 170 -7.31 6.24 -15.73
N VAL A 171 -6.15 5.63 -15.40
CA VAL A 171 -5.65 5.44 -14.01
C VAL A 171 -5.30 6.76 -13.32
N ARG A 172 -4.92 7.81 -14.05
CA ARG A 172 -4.68 9.14 -13.47
C ARG A 172 -5.98 9.88 -13.19
N GLU A 173 -6.89 9.91 -14.14
CA GLU A 173 -8.16 10.63 -14.01
C GLU A 173 -9.19 9.93 -13.13
N SER A 174 -8.97 8.67 -12.74
CA SER A 174 -9.82 7.96 -11.79
C SER A 174 -9.57 8.39 -10.33
N ILE A 175 -8.51 9.16 -10.07
CA ILE A 175 -8.11 9.59 -8.74
C ILE A 175 -8.53 11.05 -8.53
N PRO A 176 -9.25 11.37 -7.43
CA PRO A 176 -9.73 12.72 -7.17
C PRO A 176 -8.61 13.59 -6.59
N VAL A 177 -7.63 13.95 -7.42
CA VAL A 177 -6.46 14.76 -7.04
C VAL A 177 -6.88 16.11 -6.44
N GLU A 178 -7.96 16.72 -6.92
CA GLU A 178 -8.50 17.95 -6.34
C GLU A 178 -8.99 17.77 -4.89
N ASN A 179 -9.66 16.66 -4.57
CA ASN A 179 -10.12 16.38 -3.21
C ASN A 179 -8.93 16.10 -2.27
N ILE A 180 -7.91 15.40 -2.77
CA ILE A 180 -6.66 15.15 -2.04
C ILE A 180 -5.95 16.47 -1.74
N LEU A 181 -5.78 17.33 -2.75
CA LEU A 181 -5.18 18.66 -2.59
C LEU A 181 -5.99 19.53 -1.64
N ARG A 182 -7.32 19.57 -1.74
CA ARG A 182 -8.18 20.35 -0.85
C ARG A 182 -8.06 19.88 0.61
N ALA A 183 -8.05 18.56 0.86
CA ALA A 183 -7.84 18.00 2.19
C ALA A 183 -6.47 18.35 2.80
N TYR A 184 -5.47 18.70 1.98
CA TYR A 184 -4.17 19.19 2.41
C TYR A 184 -4.07 20.72 2.51
N MET A 185 -4.82 21.47 1.70
CA MET A 185 -4.92 22.94 1.77
C MET A 185 -5.92 23.43 2.84
N ASP A 186 -6.79 22.55 3.37
CA ASP A 186 -7.55 22.79 4.60
C ASP A 186 -6.62 22.73 5.82
N GLU A 187 -5.86 23.82 5.99
CA GLU A 187 -5.19 24.25 7.23
C GLU A 187 -6.21 24.82 8.23
N SER A 188 -7.47 25.00 7.82
CA SER A 188 -8.64 25.47 8.59
C SER A 188 -9.02 24.58 9.80
N VAL A 189 -8.28 23.52 10.06
CA VAL A 189 -8.43 22.59 11.21
C VAL A 189 -7.09 22.41 11.96
N GLU A 190 -6.16 23.36 11.81
CA GLU A 190 -4.96 23.48 12.66
C GLU A 190 -4.94 24.78 13.52
N GLU A 191 -6.07 25.50 13.62
CA GLU A 191 -6.33 26.39 14.77
C GLU A 191 -6.94 25.59 15.93
N ASP A 192 -6.50 25.88 17.15
CA ASP A 192 -6.84 25.14 18.37
C ASP A 192 -8.34 25.16 18.71
N VAL A 193 -9.09 24.17 18.22
CA VAL A 193 -10.38 23.80 18.82
C VAL A 193 -10.10 23.05 20.12
N VAL A 194 -9.85 23.82 21.17
CA VAL A 194 -10.15 23.38 22.54
C VAL A 194 -11.67 23.28 22.63
N GLU A 195 -12.19 22.11 22.28
CA GLU A 195 -13.58 21.76 22.51
C GLU A 195 -13.80 21.70 24.02
N GLU A 196 -14.24 22.82 24.61
CA GLU A 196 -14.88 22.81 25.93
C GLU A 196 -16.13 21.93 25.83
N ILE A 197 -15.98 20.64 26.13
CA ILE A 197 -17.09 19.69 26.24
C ILE A 197 -17.93 20.11 27.45
N LYS A 198 -18.85 21.06 27.23
CA LYS A 198 -19.93 21.37 28.15
C LYS A 198 -20.96 20.24 28.05
N GLU A 199 -20.66 19.15 28.74
CA GLU A 199 -21.57 18.02 28.89
C GLU A 199 -22.91 18.51 29.47
N GLN A 200 -23.93 18.59 28.62
CA GLN A 200 -25.28 18.82 29.08
C GLN A 200 -25.79 17.52 29.69
N PHE A 201 -26.10 17.57 30.99
CA PHE A 201 -26.74 16.48 31.72
C PHE A 201 -28.00 16.00 30.99
N ILE A 202 -28.01 14.73 30.57
CA ILE A 202 -29.21 13.99 30.22
C ILE A 202 -29.41 12.92 31.30
N GLU A 203 -30.28 13.20 32.27
CA GLU A 203 -30.68 12.22 33.26
C GLU A 203 -31.64 11.17 32.65
N THR A 204 -31.43 9.89 32.91
CA THR A 204 -32.44 8.81 32.83
C THR A 204 -31.92 7.56 33.59
N PRO A 205 -32.77 6.61 34.05
CA PRO A 205 -32.86 6.42 35.51
C PRO A 205 -32.20 5.15 36.08
N LYS A 206 -31.99 5.20 37.41
CA LYS A 206 -31.44 4.15 38.28
C LYS A 206 -32.22 2.82 38.26
N GLU A 207 -31.48 1.72 38.27
CA GLU A 207 -31.60 0.56 39.19
C GLU A 207 -30.20 -0.12 39.25
N LYS A 208 -29.64 -0.70 40.32
CA LYS A 208 -29.81 -0.79 41.79
C LYS A 208 -28.66 -1.73 42.24
N GLU A 209 -27.97 -1.41 43.35
CA GLU A 209 -27.20 -2.34 44.24
C GLU A 209 -26.05 -3.18 43.59
N GLU A 210 -24.77 -3.28 44.03
CA GLU A 210 -23.93 -2.89 45.19
C GLU A 210 -22.43 -2.93 44.71
N ASN A 211 -21.34 -2.45 45.36
CA ASN A 211 -21.08 -1.81 46.65
C ASN A 211 -19.82 -0.89 46.65
N GLU A 212 -19.90 0.23 47.36
CA GLU A 212 -18.92 1.02 48.15
C GLU A 212 -17.38 1.11 47.90
N ILE A 213 -16.73 0.46 46.92
CA ILE A 213 -15.23 0.45 46.87
C ILE A 213 -14.59 1.56 46.01
N ASN A 214 -15.24 2.06 44.95
CA ASN A 214 -14.58 2.95 43.96
C ASN A 214 -14.29 4.39 44.42
N THR A 215 -15.00 4.93 45.42
CA THR A 215 -15.00 6.37 45.74
C THR A 215 -13.66 6.92 46.27
N LYS A 216 -12.69 6.06 46.61
CA LYS A 216 -11.34 6.49 47.05
C LYS A 216 -10.28 6.52 45.96
N VAL A 217 -10.55 5.99 44.76
CA VAL A 217 -9.55 5.90 43.67
C VAL A 217 -9.60 7.12 42.76
N GLU A 218 -10.78 7.70 42.54
CA GLU A 218 -10.97 8.80 41.58
C GLU A 218 -10.43 10.16 42.08
N GLU A 219 -10.45 10.44 43.39
CA GLU A 219 -9.97 11.75 43.93
C GLU A 219 -8.45 11.97 43.83
N LEU A 220 -7.65 10.91 43.64
CA LEU A 220 -6.18 11.03 43.62
C LEU A 220 -5.58 11.23 42.22
N ILE A 221 -6.34 10.95 41.15
CA ILE A 221 -5.84 11.00 39.76
C ILE A 221 -5.89 12.44 39.19
N VAL A 222 -6.68 13.33 39.80
CA VAL A 222 -7.03 14.68 39.28
C VAL A 222 -5.88 15.72 39.42
N LYS A 223 -4.68 15.34 39.87
CA LYS A 223 -3.59 16.29 40.21
C LYS A 223 -2.23 16.05 39.56
N GLN A 224 -2.14 15.28 38.47
CA GLN A 224 -0.90 15.19 37.69
C GLN A 224 -1.06 15.78 36.29
N GLU A 225 -0.30 16.85 36.05
CA GLU A 225 -0.21 17.55 34.77
C GLU A 225 0.31 16.59 33.68
N ALA A 226 -0.41 16.51 32.57
CA ALA A 226 -0.09 15.61 31.47
C ALA A 226 1.19 16.08 30.74
N GLY A 227 2.34 15.52 31.11
CA GLY A 227 3.62 15.83 30.46
C GLY A 227 4.86 15.09 30.96
N ARG A 228 4.85 14.50 32.17
CA ARG A 228 5.95 13.66 32.67
C ARG A 228 5.42 12.37 33.30
N LEU A 229 6.04 11.25 32.95
CA LEU A 229 5.85 9.96 33.62
C LEU A 229 6.21 10.12 35.11
N SER A 230 5.27 9.74 35.98
CA SER A 230 5.41 9.78 37.43
C SER A 230 5.01 8.42 38.01
N PHE A 231 5.79 7.92 38.97
CA PHE A 231 5.56 6.62 39.57
C PHE A 231 4.70 6.76 40.83
N ASN A 232 3.68 5.90 40.97
CA ASN A 232 2.83 5.83 42.15
C ASN A 232 3.43 4.89 43.22
N ASN A 233 3.25 5.23 44.50
CA ASN A 233 3.71 4.48 45.67
C ASN A 233 2.74 3.37 46.13
N VAL A 234 1.78 3.01 45.28
CA VAL A 234 0.72 2.05 45.62
C VAL A 234 0.70 0.96 44.55
N ASP A 235 0.88 -0.28 44.99
CA ASP A 235 0.89 -1.47 44.14
C ASP A 235 -0.35 -2.34 44.41
N LEU A 236 -0.81 -3.05 43.38
CA LEU A 236 -1.98 -3.93 43.42
C LEU A 236 -1.51 -5.38 43.50
N VAL A 237 -1.74 -6.04 44.64
CA VAL A 237 -1.35 -7.44 44.88
C VAL A 237 -2.60 -8.31 44.79
N LYS A 238 -2.44 -9.55 44.31
CA LYS A 238 -3.55 -10.48 44.12
C LYS A 238 -3.30 -11.77 44.90
N ASP A 239 -4.21 -12.10 45.81
CA ASP A 239 -4.13 -13.33 46.61
C ASP A 239 -4.56 -14.57 45.82
N SER A 240 -4.22 -15.75 46.33
CA SER A 240 -4.59 -17.08 45.83
C SER A 240 -6.09 -17.24 45.59
N ASN A 241 -6.93 -16.54 46.35
CA ASN A 241 -8.39 -16.51 46.19
C ASN A 241 -8.89 -15.47 45.17
N ASN A 242 -8.02 -14.93 44.32
CA ASN A 242 -8.33 -14.00 43.23
C ASN A 242 -8.81 -12.61 43.69
N ASN A 243 -8.75 -12.31 44.99
CA ASN A 243 -9.01 -10.98 45.57
C ASN A 243 -7.82 -10.04 45.32
N VAL A 244 -8.09 -8.75 45.12
CA VAL A 244 -7.07 -7.72 44.90
C VAL A 244 -6.94 -6.85 46.15
N GLU A 245 -5.76 -6.84 46.75
CA GLU A 245 -5.40 -5.99 47.88
C GLU A 245 -4.48 -4.84 47.45
N VAL A 246 -4.64 -3.69 48.09
CA VAL A 246 -3.90 -2.47 47.79
C VAL A 246 -2.78 -2.32 48.81
N VAL A 247 -1.52 -2.45 48.37
CA VAL A 247 -0.34 -2.41 49.25
C VAL A 247 0.43 -1.11 49.03
N ASN A 248 0.76 -0.43 50.13
CA ASN A 248 1.60 0.77 50.10
C ASN A 248 3.07 0.36 49.96
N ALA A 249 3.65 0.64 48.79
CA ALA A 249 5.01 0.28 48.39
C ALA A 249 5.76 1.56 48.00
N PRO A 250 6.35 2.30 48.97
CA PRO A 250 7.03 3.56 48.70
C PRO A 250 8.27 3.36 47.84
N LYS A 251 8.35 4.09 46.73
CA LYS A 251 9.43 3.98 45.72
C LYS A 251 10.53 4.99 45.99
N ASP A 252 11.03 4.96 47.23
CA ASP A 252 12.15 5.78 47.70
C ASP A 252 13.49 5.09 47.41
N VAL A 253 14.54 5.88 47.14
CA VAL A 253 15.85 5.38 46.66
C VAL A 253 16.51 4.50 47.71
N ASP A 254 16.52 4.95 48.97
CA ASP A 254 17.12 4.22 50.09
C ASP A 254 16.44 2.86 50.34
N VAL A 255 15.12 2.78 50.10
CA VAL A 255 14.33 1.54 50.25
C VAL A 255 14.62 0.58 49.09
N LEU A 256 14.73 1.10 47.86
CA LEU A 256 15.07 0.31 46.68
C LEU A 256 16.50 -0.26 46.75
N GLU A 257 17.46 0.50 47.28
CA GLU A 257 18.82 0.02 47.51
C GLU A 257 18.86 -1.12 48.55
N GLN A 258 18.14 -0.98 49.67
CA GLN A 258 18.00 -2.04 50.68
C GLN A 258 17.38 -3.32 50.11
N ILE A 259 16.31 -3.21 49.31
CA ILE A 259 15.68 -4.36 48.63
C ILE A 259 16.65 -5.01 47.63
N SER A 260 17.43 -4.21 46.92
CA SER A 260 18.45 -4.69 45.97
C SER A 260 19.54 -5.50 46.67
N VAL A 261 20.10 -4.96 47.76
CA VAL A 261 21.10 -5.65 48.59
C VAL A 261 20.51 -6.94 49.14
N LEU A 262 19.36 -6.90 49.82
CA LEU A 262 18.75 -8.08 50.44
C LEU A 262 18.45 -9.19 49.42
N ARG A 263 17.90 -8.85 48.24
CA ARG A 263 17.65 -9.83 47.16
C ARG A 263 18.93 -10.34 46.50
N ASN A 264 20.03 -9.58 46.54
CA ASN A 264 21.35 -10.06 46.12
C ASN A 264 21.95 -11.02 47.15
N GLU A 265 21.81 -10.73 48.44
CA GLU A 265 22.25 -11.62 49.52
C GLU A 265 21.44 -12.92 49.59
N GLN A 266 20.12 -12.86 49.39
CA GLN A 266 19.27 -14.05 49.32
C GLN A 266 19.71 -14.99 48.19
N ARG A 267 19.90 -14.47 46.96
CA ARG A 267 20.39 -15.29 45.83
C ARG A 267 21.78 -15.86 46.09
N ARG A 268 22.64 -15.11 46.78
CA ARG A 268 23.98 -15.58 47.21
C ARG A 268 23.89 -16.68 48.26
N LEU A 269 22.92 -16.62 49.17
CA LEU A 269 22.66 -17.66 50.18
C LEU A 269 22.08 -18.93 49.55
N GLU A 270 21.04 -18.81 48.72
CA GLU A 270 20.46 -19.93 47.95
C GLU A 270 21.55 -20.61 47.10
N SER A 271 22.42 -19.85 46.45
CA SER A 271 23.56 -20.39 45.67
C SER A 271 24.68 -21.01 46.52
N SER A 272 24.65 -20.84 47.84
CA SER A 272 25.63 -21.42 48.78
C SER A 272 25.11 -22.63 49.55
N GLU A 273 23.80 -22.91 49.49
CA GLU A 273 23.20 -24.11 50.07
C GLU A 273 23.25 -25.32 49.10
N ASP A 274 23.47 -25.08 47.79
CA ASP A 274 23.60 -26.10 46.73
C ASP A 274 25.07 -26.38 46.30
N ASP A 275 26.09 -25.87 47.01
CA ASP A 275 27.51 -25.97 46.60
C ASP A 275 28.20 -27.31 46.94
N ASP A 276 27.74 -28.40 46.30
CA ASP A 276 28.49 -29.66 46.16
C ASP A 276 29.19 -29.77 44.78
N SER A 277 29.14 -28.71 43.96
CA SER A 277 29.81 -28.63 42.65
C SER A 277 30.32 -27.22 42.32
N ASN A 278 31.57 -26.96 42.71
CA ASN A 278 32.31 -25.71 42.53
C ASN A 278 32.70 -25.39 41.05
N GLU A 279 31.74 -25.31 40.13
CA GLU A 279 31.97 -24.87 38.74
C GLU A 279 31.68 -23.38 38.54
N ARG A 280 32.61 -22.54 39.01
CA ARG A 280 32.59 -21.10 38.72
C ARG A 280 32.90 -20.88 37.23
N LEU A 281 31.92 -20.40 36.47
CA LEU A 281 32.05 -20.06 35.04
C LEU A 281 33.32 -19.23 34.76
N GLN A 282 34.28 -19.84 34.07
CA GLN A 282 35.46 -19.15 33.53
C GLN A 282 35.17 -18.65 32.13
N ILE A 283 34.95 -17.34 31.98
CA ILE A 283 34.88 -16.69 30.67
C ILE A 283 36.31 -16.57 30.15
N SER A 284 36.63 -17.24 29.04
CA SER A 284 37.95 -17.12 28.40
C SER A 284 38.08 -15.79 27.68
N GLU A 285 39.19 -15.07 27.87
CA GLU A 285 39.50 -13.83 27.12
C GLU A 285 39.93 -14.06 25.66
N GLN A 286 39.86 -15.31 25.18
CA GLN A 286 40.26 -15.65 23.81
C GLN A 286 39.18 -15.21 22.82
N SER A 287 39.54 -14.32 21.89
CA SER A 287 38.67 -13.90 20.79
C SER A 287 38.39 -15.09 19.86
N VAL A 288 37.15 -15.58 19.88
CA VAL A 288 36.66 -16.62 18.97
C VAL A 288 36.19 -15.95 17.68
N ASP A 289 36.72 -16.37 16.53
CA ASP A 289 36.20 -15.98 15.23
C ASP A 289 34.88 -16.73 14.97
N LEU A 290 33.77 -15.99 14.87
CA LEU A 290 32.42 -16.54 14.71
C LEU A 290 32.00 -16.68 13.24
N GLY A 291 32.84 -16.22 12.29
CA GLY A 291 32.76 -16.49 10.86
C GLY A 291 31.34 -16.62 10.28
N PRO A 292 30.98 -17.77 9.67
CA PRO A 292 29.73 -17.93 8.91
C PRO A 292 28.45 -18.07 9.78
N MET A 293 28.57 -17.99 11.11
CA MET A 293 27.41 -17.98 12.03
C MET A 293 27.06 -16.57 12.51
N ASP A 294 27.90 -15.57 12.24
CA ASP A 294 27.56 -14.16 12.51
C ASP A 294 26.72 -13.58 11.36
N VAL A 295 25.47 -13.20 11.70
CA VAL A 295 24.46 -12.69 10.77
C VAL A 295 24.80 -11.26 10.27
N HIS A 296 25.86 -10.64 10.80
CA HIS A 296 26.27 -9.28 10.46
C HIS A 296 27.45 -9.15 9.49
N VAL A 297 28.01 -10.25 8.98
CA VAL A 297 29.04 -10.20 7.92
C VAL A 297 28.38 -9.95 6.55
N ILE A 298 28.29 -8.68 6.17
CA ILE A 298 27.59 -8.21 4.95
C ILE A 298 28.55 -8.05 3.74
N ASP A 299 29.87 -8.15 3.96
CA ASP A 299 30.85 -7.99 2.87
C ASP A 299 30.88 -9.23 1.94
N PRO A 300 30.82 -9.06 0.61
CA PRO A 300 30.92 -10.17 -0.32
C PRO A 300 32.35 -10.77 -0.32
N PRO A 301 32.50 -12.10 -0.47
CA PRO A 301 33.81 -12.74 -0.45
C PRO A 301 34.68 -12.24 -1.61
N GLY A 302 35.87 -11.73 -1.28
CA GLY A 302 36.84 -11.25 -2.27
C GLY A 302 37.31 -12.39 -3.18
N VAL A 303 37.08 -12.26 -4.48
CA VAL A 303 37.51 -13.23 -5.48
C VAL A 303 38.97 -12.96 -5.85
N GLU A 304 39.90 -13.81 -5.40
CA GLU A 304 41.27 -13.80 -5.88
C GLU A 304 41.33 -14.31 -7.33
N LEU A 305 41.51 -13.39 -8.28
CA LEU A 305 41.74 -13.73 -9.69
C LEU A 305 43.22 -14.04 -9.90
N LEU A 306 43.51 -15.29 -10.29
CA LEU A 306 44.86 -15.73 -10.63
C LEU A 306 45.42 -14.97 -11.86
N PRO A 307 46.66 -14.49 -11.82
CA PRO A 307 47.18 -13.51 -12.79
C PRO A 307 47.74 -14.14 -14.09
N ASP A 308 47.15 -15.25 -14.57
CA ASP A 308 47.76 -16.11 -15.61
C ASP A 308 46.85 -16.36 -16.82
N LEU A 309 46.00 -15.38 -17.15
CA LEU A 309 45.11 -15.36 -18.33
C LEU A 309 45.31 -14.12 -19.21
N LEU A 310 46.53 -13.58 -19.21
CA LEU A 310 47.00 -12.69 -20.26
C LEU A 310 47.31 -13.50 -21.52
N ILE A 311 46.27 -13.75 -22.32
CA ILE A 311 46.43 -14.11 -23.73
C ILE A 311 46.33 -12.82 -24.52
N ASP A 312 47.44 -12.45 -25.18
CA ASP A 312 47.49 -11.41 -26.20
C ASP A 312 46.44 -11.69 -27.30
N ASP A 313 45.63 -10.68 -27.65
CA ASP A 313 44.94 -10.46 -28.96
C ASP A 313 43.59 -9.72 -28.84
N ILE A 314 43.59 -8.49 -28.30
CA ILE A 314 42.50 -7.52 -28.57
C ILE A 314 43.10 -6.13 -28.86
N GLU A 315 43.27 -5.82 -30.14
CA GLU A 315 43.57 -4.46 -30.58
C GLU A 315 42.36 -3.53 -30.36
N VAL A 316 42.56 -2.44 -29.63
CA VAL A 316 41.61 -1.33 -29.55
C VAL A 316 42.08 -0.22 -30.49
N LEU A 317 41.33 0.00 -31.57
CA LEU A 317 41.54 1.10 -32.50
C LEU A 317 41.30 2.45 -31.81
N VAL A 318 42.21 3.41 -32.05
CA VAL A 318 42.14 4.82 -31.63
C VAL A 318 41.56 5.66 -32.77
#